data_AF-A0A8I1GEY1-F1
#
_entry.id   AF-A0A8I1GEY1-F1
#
_cell.length_a   1.000
_cell.length_b   1.000
_cell.length_c   1.000
_cell.angle_alpha   90.00
_cell.angle_beta   90.00
_cell.angle_gamma   90.00
#
_symmetry.space_group_name_H-M   'P 1'
#
loop_
_entity.id
_entity.type
_entity.pdbx_description
1 polymer ?
#
loop_
_entity_poly.entity_id
_entity_poly.type
_entity_poly.pdbx_seq_one_letter_code
_entity_poly.pdbx_strand_id
1 'polypeptide(L)'
;MNFRVKTIALLASLALTSTASAARPECDIASDLYNQAVEDVAEKMGAYRQCLAESEGADNCSTEFKRLRSAQDNLESAVGDVQNDCY
;
A
#
# COMPACT_ATOMS: atom_id res chain seq x y z
N MET A 1 -14.93 -70.19 4.57
CA MET A 1 -15.30 -69.97 3.16
C MET A 1 -15.87 -68.57 3.02
N ASN A 2 -15.40 -67.86 2.00
CA ASN A 2 -15.55 -66.41 1.75
C ASN A 2 -16.98 -65.99 1.39
N PHE A 3 -17.35 -64.74 1.69
CA PHE A 3 -17.87 -63.80 0.69
C PHE A 3 -17.57 -62.35 1.11
N ARG A 4 -16.85 -61.62 0.23
CA ARG A 4 -16.39 -60.24 0.39
C ARG A 4 -17.39 -59.25 -0.22
N VAL A 5 -17.73 -58.16 0.46
CA VAL A 5 -18.25 -56.91 -0.13
C VAL A 5 -17.81 -55.74 0.77
N LYS A 6 -16.66 -55.11 0.50
CA LYS A 6 -16.45 -53.86 -0.26
C LYS A 6 -16.88 -52.58 0.49
N THR A 7 -15.85 -51.92 1.01
CA THR A 7 -15.66 -50.51 1.39
C THR A 7 -16.71 -49.52 0.90
N ILE A 8 -17.26 -48.71 1.81
CA ILE A 8 -17.73 -47.36 1.49
C ILE A 8 -17.00 -46.41 2.43
N ALA A 9 -15.86 -45.89 1.95
CA ALA A 9 -15.25 -44.73 2.55
C ALA A 9 -16.15 -43.53 2.22
N LEU A 10 -16.81 -42.97 3.23
CA LEU A 10 -17.48 -41.67 3.11
C LEU A 10 -16.38 -40.61 2.95
N LEU A 11 -16.02 -40.31 1.72
CA LEU A 11 -15.22 -39.13 1.38
C LEU A 11 -16.14 -37.92 1.56
N ALA A 12 -16.09 -37.31 2.76
CA ALA A 12 -16.59 -35.96 2.95
C ALA A 12 -15.67 -35.02 2.17
N SER A 13 -16.03 -34.71 0.93
CA SER A 13 -15.42 -33.66 0.15
C SER A 13 -15.71 -32.32 0.84
N LEU A 14 -14.77 -31.89 1.70
CA LEU A 14 -14.61 -30.46 2.01
C LEU A 14 -14.31 -29.78 0.68
N ALA A 15 -15.36 -29.25 0.04
CA ALA A 15 -15.19 -28.25 -1.00
C ALA A 15 -14.54 -27.04 -0.32
N LEU A 16 -13.20 -26.97 -0.37
CA LEU A 16 -12.51 -25.70 -0.20
C LEU A 16 -13.00 -24.82 -1.34
N THR A 17 -14.03 -24.01 -1.08
CA THR A 17 -14.32 -22.85 -1.89
C THR A 17 -13.12 -21.93 -1.73
N SER A 18 -12.11 -22.13 -2.56
CA SER A 18 -11.09 -21.13 -2.80
C SER A 18 -11.84 -19.91 -3.31
N THR A 19 -12.11 -18.95 -2.44
CA THR A 19 -12.44 -17.60 -2.84
C THR A 19 -11.23 -17.11 -3.60
N ALA A 20 -11.23 -17.31 -4.92
CA ALA A 20 -10.31 -16.63 -5.79
C ALA A 20 -10.51 -15.15 -5.49
N SER A 21 -9.52 -14.54 -4.82
CA SER A 21 -9.52 -13.09 -4.64
C SER A 21 -9.60 -12.53 -6.05
N ALA A 22 -10.70 -11.85 -6.36
CA ALA A 22 -10.75 -11.08 -7.59
C ALA A 22 -9.55 -10.15 -7.54
N ALA A 23 -8.65 -10.24 -8.52
CA ALA A 23 -7.54 -9.31 -8.61
C ALA A 23 -8.13 -7.90 -8.60
N ARG A 24 -7.61 -7.04 -7.71
CA ARG A 24 -8.01 -5.63 -7.61
C ARG A 24 -6.84 -4.80 -8.15
N PRO A 25 -6.66 -4.73 -9.48
CA PRO A 25 -5.51 -4.05 -10.07
C PRO A 25 -5.43 -2.58 -9.64
N GLU A 26 -6.58 -1.93 -9.42
CA GLU A 26 -6.62 -0.56 -8.89
C GLU A 26 -6.06 -0.46 -7.47
N CYS A 27 -6.28 -1.48 -6.63
CA CYS A 27 -5.69 -1.52 -5.29
C CYS A 27 -4.16 -1.71 -5.33
N ASP A 28 -3.66 -2.52 -6.27
CA ASP A 28 -2.20 -2.69 -6.45
C ASP A 28 -1.56 -1.35 -6.84
N ILE A 29 -2.19 -0.64 -7.80
CA ILE A 29 -1.75 0.70 -8.23
C ILE A 29 -1.83 1.71 -7.08
N ALA A 30 -2.95 1.76 -6.35
CA ALA A 30 -3.14 2.67 -5.22
C ALA A 30 -2.11 2.41 -4.11
N SER A 31 -1.78 1.14 -3.85
CA SER A 31 -0.76 0.75 -2.87
C SER A 31 0.64 1.19 -3.31
N ASP A 32 0.98 1.04 -4.59
CA ASP A 32 2.26 1.50 -5.14
C ASP A 32 2.38 3.03 -5.05
N LEU A 33 1.33 3.77 -5.42
CA LEU A 33 1.29 5.23 -5.31
C LEU A 33 1.40 5.70 -3.85
N TYR A 34 0.73 5.02 -2.92
CA TYR A 34 0.86 5.30 -1.49
C TYR A 34 2.30 5.12 -1.01
N ASN A 35 2.94 3.99 -1.34
CA ASN A 35 4.32 3.72 -0.94
C ASN A 35 5.28 4.77 -1.51
N GLN A 36 5.12 5.13 -2.79
CA GLN A 36 5.90 6.19 -3.42
C GLN A 36 5.68 7.54 -2.73
N ALA A 37 4.44 7.91 -2.41
CA ALA A 37 4.15 9.17 -1.74
C ALA A 37 4.75 9.24 -0.33
N VAL A 38 4.81 8.11 0.40
CA VAL A 38 5.50 8.01 1.70
C VAL A 38 6.99 8.27 1.53
N GLU A 39 7.63 7.65 0.54
CA GLU A 39 9.06 7.87 0.24
C GLU A 39 9.34 9.33 -0.14
N ASP A 40 8.49 9.94 -0.98
CA ASP A 40 8.60 11.33 -1.40
C ASP A 40 8.51 12.29 -0.20
N VAL A 41 7.56 12.07 0.73
CA VAL A 41 7.45 12.89 1.95
C VAL A 41 8.73 12.81 2.76
N ALA A 42 9.30 11.61 2.93
CA ALA A 42 10.54 11.42 3.66
C ALA A 42 11.72 12.15 2.98
N GLU A 43 11.85 12.03 1.66
CA GLU A 43 12.90 12.71 0.89
C GLU A 43 12.78 14.24 1.01
N LYS A 44 11.58 14.79 0.75
CA LYS A 44 11.38 16.25 0.76
C LYS A 44 11.49 16.84 2.17
N MET A 45 11.10 16.09 3.20
CA MET A 45 11.32 16.47 4.60
C MET A 45 12.82 16.53 4.91
N GLY A 46 13.60 15.55 4.42
CA GLY A 46 15.05 15.56 4.53
C GLY A 46 15.68 16.80 3.93
N ALA A 47 15.31 17.13 2.68
CA ALA A 47 15.80 18.33 1.99
C ALA A 47 15.41 19.64 2.71
N TYR A 48 14.17 19.74 3.19
CA TYR A 48 13.73 20.91 3.95
C TYR A 48 14.51 21.08 5.26
N ARG A 49 14.71 19.99 6.01
CA ARG A 49 15.54 20.01 7.22
C ARG A 49 16.98 20.39 6.93
N GLN A 50 17.56 19.91 5.84
CA GLN A 50 18.92 20.26 5.43
C GLN A 50 19.04 21.75 5.12
N CYS A 51 18.10 22.33 4.36
CA CYS A 51 18.10 23.76 4.09
C CYS A 51 18.02 24.59 5.38
N LEU A 52 17.16 24.22 6.33
CA LEU A 52 17.07 24.92 7.62
C LEU A 52 18.37 24.83 8.43
N ALA A 53 19.05 23.68 8.39
CA ALA A 53 20.29 23.45 9.11
C ALA A 53 21.47 24.21 8.50
N GLU A 54 21.62 24.21 7.18
CA GLU A 54 22.71 24.89 6.47
C GLU A 54 22.56 26.40 6.49
N SER A 55 21.33 26.90 6.46
CA SER A 55 21.05 28.33 6.45
C SER A 55 20.98 28.97 7.83
N GLU A 56 20.92 28.16 8.91
CA GLU A 56 20.60 28.61 10.27
C GLU A 56 19.32 29.48 10.34
N GLY A 57 18.40 29.31 9.39
CA GLY A 57 17.17 30.11 9.26
C GLY A 57 17.35 31.48 8.61
N ALA A 58 18.53 31.80 8.08
CA ALA A 58 18.79 33.04 7.35
C ALA A 58 18.35 32.98 5.88
N ASP A 59 18.34 31.79 5.27
CA ASP A 59 17.94 31.60 3.88
C ASP A 59 16.45 31.23 3.75
N ASN A 60 15.90 31.60 2.61
CA ASN A 60 14.52 31.30 2.28
C ASN A 60 14.35 29.86 1.76
N CYS A 61 14.12 28.91 2.67
CA CYS A 61 13.79 27.51 2.37
C CYS A 61 12.35 27.28 1.83
N SER A 62 11.69 28.32 1.29
CA SER A 62 10.29 28.22 0.83
C SER A 62 10.10 27.26 -0.34
N THR A 63 11.13 27.04 -1.16
CA THR A 63 11.07 26.08 -2.27
C THR A 63 10.95 24.66 -1.74
N GLU A 64 11.81 24.29 -0.81
CA GLU A 64 11.85 22.98 -0.14
C GLU A 64 10.56 22.77 0.67
N PHE A 65 10.10 23.81 1.37
CA PHE A 65 8.82 23.76 2.07
C PHE A 65 7.63 23.52 1.13
N LYS A 66 7.57 24.22 -0.01
CA LYS A 66 6.52 24.01 -1.02
C LYS A 66 6.56 22.60 -1.61
N ARG A 67 7.76 22.06 -1.85
CA ARG A 67 7.95 20.68 -2.32
C ARG A 67 7.48 19.66 -1.29
N LEU A 68 7.82 19.85 -0.02
CA LEU A 68 7.33 19.01 1.07
C LEU A 68 5.80 19.05 1.16
N ARG A 69 5.21 20.24 1.10
CA ARG A 69 3.75 20.39 1.12
C ARG A 69 3.09 19.66 -0.04
N SER A 70 3.61 19.80 -1.26
CA SER A 70 3.10 19.05 -2.40
C SER A 70 3.18 17.54 -2.23
N ALA A 71 4.26 17.02 -1.61
CA ALA A 71 4.38 15.59 -1.32
C ALA A 71 3.36 15.14 -0.26
N GLN A 72 3.07 15.97 0.74
CA GLN A 72 2.04 15.71 1.75
C GLN A 72 0.64 15.69 1.14
N ASP A 73 0.32 16.63 0.25
CA ASP A 73 -0.95 16.67 -0.48
C ASP A 73 -1.13 15.41 -1.37
N ASN A 74 -0.05 14.94 -2.00
CA ASN A 74 -0.05 13.70 -2.78
C ASN A 74 -0.28 12.46 -1.88
N LEU A 75 0.36 12.41 -0.71
CA LEU A 75 0.16 11.32 0.24
C LEU A 75 -1.29 11.29 0.76
N GLU A 76 -1.88 12.44 1.08
CA GLU A 76 -3.29 12.53 1.47
C GLU A 76 -4.21 11.97 0.38
N SER A 77 -3.93 12.30 -0.88
CA SER A 77 -4.67 11.77 -2.03
C SER A 77 -4.53 10.26 -2.15
N ALA A 78 -3.29 9.73 -2.09
CA ALA A 78 -3.02 8.30 -2.20
C ALA A 78 -3.63 7.48 -1.04
N VAL A 79 -3.73 8.05 0.16
CA VAL A 79 -4.47 7.43 1.28
C VAL A 79 -5.96 7.31 0.95
N GLY A 80 -6.53 8.32 0.27
CA GLY A 80 -7.90 8.28 -0.23
C GLY A 80 -8.10 7.19 -1.29
N ASP A 81 -7.16 7.07 -2.23
CA ASP A 81 -7.21 6.05 -3.29
C ASP A 81 -7.15 4.63 -2.69
N VAL A 82 -6.24 4.38 -1.74
CA VAL A 82 -6.19 3.11 -1.01
C VAL A 82 -7.50 2.83 -0.29
N GLN A 83 -8.12 3.82 0.36
CA GLN A 83 -9.41 3.63 1.02
C GLN A 83 -10.53 3.27 0.03
N ASN A 84 -10.55 3.86 -1.16
CA ASN A 84 -11.60 3.64 -2.15
C ASN A 84 -11.42 2.33 -2.94
N ASP A 85 -10.17 2.00 -3.28
CA ASP A 85 -9.88 0.93 -4.23
C ASP A 85 -9.50 -0.40 -3.53
N CYS A 86 -9.03 -0.33 -2.27
CA CYS A 86 -8.66 -1.51 -1.50
C CYS A 86 -9.68 -1.94 -0.45
N TYR A 87 -10.52 -1.05 0.09
CA TYR A 87 -11.39 -1.34 1.26
C TYR A 87 -12.88 -1.09 0.97
#